data_AF-N2BNF0-F1
#
_entry.id   AF-N2BNF0-F1
#
_cell.length_a   1.000
_cell.length_b   1.000
_cell.length_c   1.000
_cell.angle_alpha   90.00
_cell.angle_beta   90.00
_cell.angle_gamma   90.00
#
_symmetry.space_group_name_H-M   'P 1'
#
loop_
_entity.id
_entity.type
_entity.pdbx_description
1 polymer ?
#
loop_
_entity_poly.entity_id
_entity_poly.type
_entity_poly.pdbx_seq_one_letter_code
_entity_poly.pdbx_strand_id
1 'polypeptide(L)'
;MKKLLDCFDYLKRYHSDLLDVVSIMLELFIFKRENAKMLEDVIAKSSKRKTIKEDFHAILHNLIGEELYVPISSNANISKILKTLLQSSTELHNITQFLHIISQKRTTNKLYYYSTPREVNDLLALLLDLQDNDEVYNPCYGIGSIFLSLGNLNPNIHLYGEELDERLSNIARLIARFTQIKDYKLYVNDILKQPVFKAGSILRQFNKVICNPPLYAHMGVEQLKGDERFSKIGILAKNYPELVFLTHALAHLKQRGVFIVRNQTLQKSFLEEKLRDKLVKERMIEAVIELPKNIFPHQACDFSVLVISHNNKEILHINANNPHFYTKDGKYNRLRHLDEIANLFKQKKESEFSKITNIKDVKTHDLRASYYLASKMIHTNELLLADMGATIFRGQRVHGSSKDSEITYYDVGIADFSVCGFSTKFSHKKMSGDKQKIQKYRLKPYDILLSLRSIIPKVTILGECIKDHIAVANAGILILRLADKNKAIGLYCYFFSNEGFTHLKRIYEQSGEGMVYINELLASSIPPRYLLEGKERMQEIESLKHEFESLETKLQDLKQT
;
A
#
# COMPACT_ATOMS: atom_id res chain seq x y z
N MET A 1 -1.05 -21.36 24.45
CA MET A 1 -1.90 -20.49 23.60
C MET A 1 -3.40 -20.59 23.89
N LYS A 2 -4.06 -21.73 23.68
CA LYS A 2 -5.54 -21.89 23.85
C LYS A 2 -6.07 -21.30 25.17
N LYS A 3 -5.44 -21.63 26.30
CA LYS A 3 -5.76 -21.09 27.63
C LYS A 3 -5.77 -19.55 27.72
N LEU A 4 -4.82 -18.88 27.07
CA LEU A 4 -4.76 -17.41 27.04
C LEU A 4 -5.91 -16.82 26.22
N LEU A 5 -6.23 -17.43 25.08
CA LEU A 5 -7.37 -17.01 24.25
C LEU A 5 -8.70 -17.24 24.96
N ASP A 6 -8.85 -18.36 25.66
CA ASP A 6 -10.04 -18.65 26.46
C ASP A 6 -10.17 -17.65 27.63
N CYS A 7 -9.05 -17.23 28.24
CA CYS A 7 -9.05 -16.19 29.27
C CYS A 7 -9.46 -14.82 28.71
N PHE A 8 -8.94 -14.45 27.55
CA PHE A 8 -9.32 -13.23 26.85
C PHE A 8 -10.82 -13.22 26.51
N ASP A 9 -11.33 -14.31 25.92
CA ASP A 9 -12.75 -14.46 25.60
C ASP A 9 -13.65 -14.50 26.84
N TYR A 10 -13.12 -14.97 27.98
CA TYR A 10 -13.81 -14.90 29.27
C TYR A 10 -13.92 -13.44 29.75
N LEU A 11 -12.83 -12.68 29.76
CA LEU A 11 -12.81 -11.28 30.18
C LEU A 11 -13.68 -10.39 29.29
N LYS A 12 -13.73 -10.64 27.98
CA LYS A 12 -14.61 -9.94 27.03
C LYS A 12 -16.09 -9.96 27.40
N ARG A 13 -16.55 -10.91 28.21
CA ARG A 13 -17.96 -10.99 28.65
C ARG A 13 -18.29 -9.96 29.73
N TYR A 14 -17.27 -9.38 30.36
CA TYR A 14 -17.41 -8.48 31.51
C TYR A 14 -16.95 -7.05 31.23
N HIS A 15 -16.41 -6.78 30.03
CA HIS A 15 -15.90 -5.49 29.61
C HIS A 15 -16.49 -5.12 28.25
N SER A 16 -16.96 -3.89 28.10
CA SER A 16 -17.54 -3.37 26.86
C SER A 16 -16.47 -2.92 25.86
N ASP A 17 -15.37 -2.33 26.35
CA ASP A 17 -14.22 -1.96 25.52
C ASP A 17 -13.24 -3.13 25.44
N LEU A 18 -12.80 -3.44 24.22
CA LEU A 18 -11.86 -4.50 23.97
C LEU A 18 -10.43 -4.10 24.34
N LEU A 19 -10.10 -2.80 24.28
CA LEU A 19 -8.79 -2.28 24.67
C LEU A 19 -8.54 -2.51 26.16
N ASP A 20 -9.56 -2.34 27.01
CA ASP A 20 -9.49 -2.69 28.44
C ASP A 20 -9.10 -4.15 28.65
N VAL A 21 -9.69 -5.06 27.87
CA VAL A 21 -9.38 -6.49 27.98
C VAL A 21 -7.92 -6.77 27.56
N VAL A 22 -7.41 -6.05 26.57
CA VAL A 22 -5.99 -6.15 26.16
C VAL A 22 -5.09 -5.64 27.28
N SER A 23 -5.40 -4.48 27.87
CA SER A 23 -4.67 -3.92 29.03
C SER A 23 -4.65 -4.89 30.20
N ILE A 24 -5.81 -5.40 30.62
CA ILE A 24 -5.91 -6.37 31.72
C ILE A 24 -5.05 -7.62 31.44
N MET A 25 -5.07 -8.16 30.22
CA MET A 25 -4.22 -9.31 29.89
C MET A 25 -2.72 -8.97 30.00
N LEU A 26 -2.30 -7.77 29.55
CA LEU A 26 -0.91 -7.32 29.67
C LEU A 26 -0.50 -7.08 31.13
N GLU A 27 -1.36 -6.47 31.94
CA GLU A 27 -1.16 -6.29 33.38
C GLU A 27 -0.98 -7.63 34.08
N LEU A 28 -1.78 -8.63 33.73
CA LEU A 28 -1.65 -10.00 34.23
C LEU A 28 -0.33 -10.65 33.81
N PHE A 29 0.13 -10.42 32.58
CA PHE A 29 1.43 -10.92 32.11
C PHE A 29 2.61 -10.27 32.85
N ILE A 30 2.54 -8.96 33.08
CA ILE A 30 3.51 -8.22 33.88
C ILE A 30 3.51 -8.73 35.33
N PHE A 31 2.34 -8.89 35.94
CA PHE A 31 2.19 -9.44 37.28
C PHE A 31 2.84 -10.81 37.42
N LYS A 32 2.54 -11.73 36.50
CA LYS A 32 3.14 -13.06 36.52
C LYS A 32 4.66 -13.03 36.34
N ARG A 33 5.17 -12.15 35.47
CA ARG A 33 6.61 -12.06 35.17
C ARG A 33 7.40 -11.45 36.33
N GLU A 34 6.89 -10.38 36.93
CA GLU A 34 7.58 -9.64 37.99
C GLU A 34 7.34 -10.24 39.39
N ASN A 35 6.19 -10.91 39.62
CA ASN A 35 5.76 -11.37 40.94
C ASN A 35 5.22 -12.82 40.95
N ALA A 36 5.93 -13.75 40.30
CA ALA A 36 5.49 -15.16 40.16
C ALA A 36 5.17 -15.86 41.50
N LYS A 37 5.99 -15.65 42.55
CA LYS A 37 5.74 -16.22 43.89
C LYS A 37 4.47 -15.67 44.54
N MET A 38 4.26 -14.36 44.42
CA MET A 38 3.07 -13.70 44.97
C MET A 38 1.79 -14.19 44.27
N LEU A 39 1.85 -14.48 42.97
CA LEU A 39 0.74 -15.09 42.24
C LEU A 39 0.35 -16.45 42.85
N GLU A 40 1.33 -17.31 43.19
CA GLU A 40 1.08 -18.59 43.85
C GLU A 40 0.45 -18.40 45.23
N ASP A 41 0.96 -17.45 46.03
CA ASP A 41 0.44 -17.14 47.37
C ASP A 41 -1.02 -16.65 47.31
N VAL A 42 -1.35 -15.76 46.37
CA VAL A 42 -2.72 -15.25 46.19
C VAL A 42 -3.67 -16.39 45.80
N ILE A 43 -3.20 -17.33 44.98
CA ILE A 43 -3.98 -18.52 44.61
C ILE A 43 -4.13 -19.48 45.80
N ALA A 44 -3.09 -19.69 46.60
CA ALA A 44 -3.12 -20.57 47.78
C ALA A 44 -4.08 -20.04 48.86
N LYS A 45 -4.12 -18.72 49.06
CA LYS A 45 -5.06 -18.03 49.96
C LYS A 45 -6.51 -18.04 49.46
N SER A 46 -6.80 -18.68 48.31
CA SER A 46 -8.10 -18.56 47.65
C SER A 46 -9.29 -19.30 48.28
N SER A 47 -9.15 -19.80 49.51
CA SER A 47 -10.17 -20.53 50.28
C SER A 47 -11.29 -19.62 50.86
N LYS A 48 -11.19 -18.28 50.76
CA LYS A 48 -12.27 -17.33 51.12
C LYS A 48 -12.52 -16.31 50.00
N ARG A 49 -13.58 -16.50 49.19
CA ARG A 49 -13.84 -15.80 47.91
C ARG A 49 -13.85 -14.26 47.92
N LYS A 50 -14.12 -13.60 49.07
CA LYS A 50 -14.35 -12.13 49.12
C LYS A 50 -13.05 -11.33 49.31
N THR A 51 -12.13 -11.79 50.16
CA THR A 51 -10.86 -11.10 50.47
C THR A 51 -9.86 -11.11 49.31
N ILE A 52 -9.80 -12.19 48.54
CA ILE A 52 -8.86 -12.33 47.41
C ILE A 52 -9.04 -11.24 46.35
N LYS A 53 -10.27 -10.77 46.13
CA LYS A 53 -10.57 -9.81 45.06
C LYS A 53 -9.97 -8.44 45.39
N GLU A 54 -10.29 -7.92 46.57
CA GLU A 54 -9.81 -6.62 47.06
C GLU A 54 -8.28 -6.63 47.17
N ASP A 55 -7.72 -7.69 47.76
CA ASP A 55 -6.27 -7.87 47.85
C ASP A 55 -5.62 -7.88 46.46
N PHE A 56 -6.17 -8.64 45.51
CA PHE A 56 -5.60 -8.74 44.17
C PHE A 56 -5.66 -7.42 43.39
N HIS A 57 -6.76 -6.69 43.48
CA HIS A 57 -6.88 -5.37 42.86
C HIS A 57 -5.86 -4.38 43.42
N ALA A 58 -5.69 -4.35 44.75
CA ALA A 58 -4.70 -3.49 45.39
C ALA A 58 -3.26 -3.85 44.96
N ILE A 59 -2.95 -5.15 44.89
CA ILE A 59 -1.64 -5.63 44.43
C ILE A 59 -1.38 -5.20 42.99
N LEU A 60 -2.33 -5.42 42.09
CA LEU A 60 -2.16 -5.11 40.67
C LEU A 60 -2.09 -3.60 40.45
N HIS A 61 -2.93 -2.81 41.13
CA HIS A 61 -2.90 -1.36 41.10
C HIS A 61 -1.54 -0.81 41.55
N ASN A 62 -1.00 -1.32 42.66
CA ASN A 62 0.31 -0.88 43.16
C ASN A 62 1.47 -1.28 42.23
N LEU A 63 1.37 -2.43 41.56
CA LEU A 63 2.39 -2.88 40.62
C LEU A 63 2.38 -2.10 39.30
N ILE A 64 1.19 -1.88 38.75
CA ILE A 64 1.01 -1.29 37.42
C ILE A 64 1.07 0.24 37.48
N GLY A 65 0.57 0.82 38.56
CA GLY A 65 0.43 2.26 38.75
C GLY A 65 -0.96 2.75 38.34
N GLU A 66 -1.40 3.82 39.01
CA GLU A 66 -2.74 4.42 38.84
C GLU A 66 -3.08 4.77 37.40
N GLU A 67 -2.10 5.26 36.64
CA GLU A 67 -2.28 5.74 35.25
C GLU A 67 -2.58 4.61 34.25
N LEU A 68 -2.03 3.40 34.47
CA LEU A 68 -2.11 2.30 33.49
C LEU A 68 -3.08 1.18 33.92
N TYR A 69 -3.45 1.14 35.20
CA TYR A 69 -4.22 0.05 35.77
C TYR A 69 -5.69 0.07 35.32
N VAL A 70 -6.18 -1.07 34.81
CA VAL A 70 -7.58 -1.26 34.45
C VAL A 70 -8.24 -2.25 35.42
N PRO A 71 -9.28 -1.84 36.17
CA PRO A 71 -9.92 -2.71 37.14
C PRO A 71 -10.71 -3.84 36.46
N ILE A 72 -10.39 -5.08 36.82
CA ILE A 72 -11.18 -6.26 36.41
C ILE A 72 -12.59 -6.19 37.03
N SER A 73 -13.62 -6.48 36.24
CA SER A 73 -15.01 -6.48 36.73
C SER A 73 -15.19 -7.32 38.01
N SER A 74 -15.93 -6.76 38.99
CA SER A 74 -16.27 -7.45 40.24
C SER A 74 -17.05 -8.75 40.03
N ASN A 75 -17.73 -8.91 38.90
CA ASN A 75 -18.47 -10.12 38.52
C ASN A 75 -17.58 -11.23 37.94
N ALA A 76 -16.32 -10.94 37.61
CA ALA A 76 -15.39 -11.93 37.10
C ALA A 76 -14.86 -12.86 38.21
N ASN A 77 -14.54 -14.10 37.84
CA ASN A 77 -13.93 -15.08 38.72
C ASN A 77 -12.39 -14.94 38.66
N ILE A 78 -11.85 -14.11 39.56
CA ILE A 78 -10.40 -13.85 39.67
C ILE A 78 -9.61 -15.15 39.88
N SER A 79 -10.06 -16.07 40.74
CA SER A 79 -9.36 -17.34 40.96
C SER A 79 -9.20 -18.17 39.67
N LYS A 80 -10.23 -18.18 38.80
CA LYS A 80 -10.16 -18.85 37.50
C LYS A 80 -9.12 -18.21 36.57
N ILE A 81 -9.09 -16.88 36.52
CA ILE A 81 -8.13 -16.09 35.72
C ILE A 81 -6.71 -16.39 36.20
N LEU A 82 -6.44 -16.26 37.50
CA LEU A 82 -5.11 -16.48 38.09
C LEU A 82 -4.62 -17.92 37.88
N LYS A 83 -5.48 -18.93 38.05
CA LYS A 83 -5.11 -20.33 37.76
C LYS A 83 -4.76 -20.55 36.28
N THR A 84 -5.49 -19.90 35.37
CA THR A 84 -5.23 -19.99 33.93
C THR A 84 -3.92 -19.30 33.56
N LEU A 85 -3.65 -18.14 34.16
CA LEU A 85 -2.40 -17.40 34.02
C LEU A 85 -1.20 -18.21 34.55
N LEU A 86 -1.31 -18.81 35.74
CA LEU A 86 -0.26 -19.64 36.33
C LEU A 86 0.12 -20.81 35.40
N GLN A 87 -0.87 -21.45 34.77
CA GLN A 87 -0.66 -22.58 33.87
C GLN A 87 -0.24 -22.22 32.43
N SER A 88 -0.14 -20.95 32.09
CA SER A 88 0.17 -20.49 30.71
C SER A 88 1.60 -19.94 30.63
N SER A 89 2.38 -20.27 29.59
CA SER A 89 3.67 -19.60 29.40
C SER A 89 3.46 -18.12 29.04
N THR A 90 4.20 -17.26 29.73
CA THR A 90 4.24 -15.80 29.54
C THR A 90 5.62 -15.33 29.05
N GLU A 91 6.31 -16.19 28.30
CA GLU A 91 7.49 -15.78 27.53
C GLU A 91 7.12 -14.77 26.45
N LEU A 92 8.08 -13.92 26.07
CA LEU A 92 7.87 -12.86 25.09
C LEU A 92 7.33 -13.38 23.75
N HIS A 93 7.86 -14.51 23.26
CA HIS A 93 7.36 -15.14 22.03
C HIS A 93 5.87 -15.52 22.13
N ASN A 94 5.46 -16.13 23.25
CA ASN A 94 4.08 -16.57 23.47
C ASN A 94 3.11 -15.39 23.56
N ILE A 95 3.51 -14.30 24.22
CA ILE A 95 2.69 -13.09 24.34
C ILE A 95 2.61 -12.36 23.00
N THR A 96 3.72 -12.28 22.27
CA THR A 96 3.74 -11.73 20.91
C THR A 96 2.78 -12.50 20.00
N GLN A 97 2.80 -13.83 20.06
CA GLN A 97 1.88 -14.67 19.30
C GLN A 97 0.42 -14.48 19.75
N PHE A 98 0.17 -14.35 21.05
CA PHE A 98 -1.18 -14.08 21.58
C PHE A 98 -1.74 -12.75 21.07
N LEU A 99 -0.97 -11.66 21.19
CA LEU A 99 -1.34 -10.33 20.71
C LEU A 99 -1.58 -10.32 19.21
N HIS A 100 -0.72 -11.01 18.44
CA HIS A 100 -0.92 -11.19 17.01
C HIS A 100 -2.24 -11.92 16.68
N ILE A 101 -2.58 -12.99 17.40
CA ILE A 101 -3.82 -13.74 17.13
C ILE A 101 -5.05 -12.86 17.39
N ILE A 102 -5.10 -12.17 18.54
CA ILE A 102 -6.28 -11.36 18.89
C ILE A 102 -6.42 -10.11 18.01
N SER A 103 -5.31 -9.61 17.46
CA SER A 103 -5.31 -8.41 16.62
C SER A 103 -5.48 -8.70 15.13
N GLN A 104 -4.73 -9.67 14.59
CA GLN A 104 -4.59 -9.89 13.16
C GLN A 104 -5.36 -11.10 12.62
N LYS A 105 -5.62 -12.13 13.46
CA LYS A 105 -6.35 -13.34 13.04
C LYS A 105 -7.83 -13.28 13.40
N ARG A 106 -8.16 -12.79 14.59
CA ARG A 106 -9.54 -12.61 15.03
C ARG A 106 -10.08 -11.24 14.60
N THR A 107 -10.26 -11.05 13.29
CA THR A 107 -10.62 -9.73 12.73
C THR A 107 -11.96 -9.18 13.24
N THR A 108 -12.85 -10.01 13.78
CA THR A 108 -14.07 -9.55 14.48
C THR A 108 -13.80 -8.60 15.64
N ASN A 109 -12.60 -8.66 16.23
CA ASN A 109 -12.14 -7.76 17.27
C ASN A 109 -11.80 -6.34 16.77
N LYS A 110 -11.59 -6.15 15.46
CA LYS A 110 -11.18 -4.86 14.85
C LYS A 110 -9.86 -4.25 15.35
N LEU A 111 -9.10 -4.96 16.18
CA LEU A 111 -7.78 -4.50 16.68
C LEU A 111 -6.70 -4.40 15.59
N TYR A 112 -6.92 -4.95 14.39
CA TYR A 112 -6.01 -4.83 13.26
C TYR A 112 -5.82 -3.39 12.77
N TYR A 113 -6.73 -2.46 13.09
CA TYR A 113 -6.56 -1.04 12.74
C TYR A 113 -5.39 -0.38 13.47
N TYR A 114 -5.01 -0.90 14.64
CA TYR A 114 -4.04 -0.28 15.53
C TYR A 114 -2.73 -1.06 15.63
N SER A 115 -2.58 -2.11 14.81
CA SER A 115 -1.44 -3.01 14.86
C SER A 115 -1.00 -3.43 13.46
N THR A 116 0.30 -3.64 13.32
CA THR A 116 0.93 -4.14 12.11
C THR A 116 1.02 -5.67 12.20
N PRO A 117 0.83 -6.43 11.10
CA PRO A 117 1.09 -7.86 11.06
C PRO A 117 2.48 -8.20 11.61
N ARG A 118 2.59 -9.31 12.35
CA ARG A 118 3.81 -9.65 13.09
C ARG A 118 5.00 -9.80 12.16
N GLU A 119 4.81 -10.52 11.06
CA GLU A 119 5.85 -10.80 10.09
C GLU A 119 6.36 -9.52 9.40
N VAL A 120 5.49 -8.50 9.30
CA VAL A 120 5.89 -7.17 8.82
C VAL A 120 6.67 -6.45 9.91
N ASN A 121 6.21 -6.41 11.17
CA ASN A 121 6.96 -5.81 12.28
C ASN A 121 8.36 -6.41 12.45
N ASP A 122 8.47 -7.74 12.36
CA ASP A 122 9.74 -8.46 12.45
C ASP A 122 10.68 -8.04 11.31
N LEU A 123 10.16 -7.91 10.07
CA LEU A 123 10.94 -7.37 8.95
C LEU A 123 11.39 -5.92 9.20
N LEU A 124 10.49 -5.03 9.64
CA LEU A 124 10.84 -3.62 9.89
C LEU A 124 11.96 -3.52 10.95
N ALA A 125 11.86 -4.31 12.02
CA ALA A 125 12.88 -4.35 13.08
C ALA A 125 14.24 -4.81 12.54
N LEU A 126 14.27 -5.86 11.71
CA LEU A 126 15.51 -6.34 11.06
C LEU A 126 16.14 -5.27 10.16
N LEU A 127 15.32 -4.51 9.42
CA LEU A 127 15.80 -3.46 8.51
C LEU A 127 16.34 -2.22 9.24
N LEU A 128 15.96 -1.99 10.50
CA LEU A 128 16.52 -0.89 11.29
C LEU A 128 18.00 -1.10 11.60
N ASP A 129 18.47 -2.36 11.67
CA ASP A 129 19.85 -2.72 12.01
C ASP A 129 20.29 -2.07 13.34
N LEU A 130 19.55 -2.43 14.40
CA LEU A 130 19.67 -1.84 15.73
C LEU A 130 21.02 -2.15 16.39
N GLN A 131 21.61 -1.12 16.98
CA GLN A 131 22.79 -1.22 17.84
C GLN A 131 22.41 -0.91 19.29
N ASP A 132 23.27 -1.34 20.23
CA ASP A 132 23.07 -1.02 21.64
C ASP A 132 23.08 0.49 21.87
N ASN A 133 22.12 0.95 22.68
CA ASN A 133 21.84 2.35 23.00
C ASN A 133 21.35 3.20 21.81
N ASP A 134 20.93 2.60 20.69
CA ASP A 134 20.23 3.34 19.65
C ASP A 134 18.97 4.02 20.22
N GLU A 135 18.78 5.28 19.86
CA GLU A 135 17.54 5.99 20.11
C GLU A 135 16.57 5.75 18.94
N VAL A 136 15.46 5.06 19.22
CA VAL A 136 14.46 4.66 18.24
C VAL A 136 13.19 5.47 18.44
N TYR A 137 12.77 6.22 17.43
CA TYR A 137 11.55 7.05 17.47
C TYR A 137 10.42 6.49 16.60
N ASN A 138 9.20 6.45 17.16
CA ASN A 138 7.97 6.14 16.42
C ASN A 138 6.90 7.22 16.64
N PRO A 139 6.51 8.00 15.61
CA PRO A 139 5.61 9.14 15.72
C PRO A 139 4.10 8.80 15.73
N CYS A 140 3.74 7.51 15.64
CA CYS A 140 2.35 7.04 15.65
C CYS A 140 2.32 5.52 15.92
N TYR A 141 2.67 5.14 17.14
CA TYR A 141 2.99 3.75 17.47
C TYR A 141 1.77 2.84 17.71
N GLY A 142 0.55 3.37 17.72
CA GLY A 142 -0.68 2.60 17.94
C GLY A 142 -0.63 1.84 19.26
N ILE A 143 -1.00 0.54 19.24
CA ILE A 143 -0.88 -0.29 20.45
C ILE A 143 0.57 -0.68 20.80
N GLY A 144 1.58 -0.21 20.07
CA GLY A 144 2.98 -0.58 20.31
C GLY A 144 3.34 -1.99 19.80
N SER A 145 2.60 -2.54 18.83
CA SER A 145 2.86 -3.91 18.32
C SER A 145 4.29 -4.14 17.80
N ILE A 146 4.93 -3.09 17.27
CA ILE A 146 6.31 -3.12 16.82
C ILE A 146 7.32 -3.24 17.97
N PHE A 147 6.98 -2.77 19.18
CA PHE A 147 7.86 -2.82 20.35
C PHE A 147 8.16 -4.25 20.79
N LEU A 148 7.23 -5.18 20.52
CA LEU A 148 7.45 -6.62 20.72
C LEU A 148 8.63 -7.13 19.88
N SER A 149 8.66 -6.75 18.60
CA SER A 149 9.74 -7.13 17.68
C SER A 149 11.05 -6.40 18.03
N LEU A 150 11.00 -5.12 18.42
CA LEU A 150 12.18 -4.37 18.86
C LEU A 150 12.81 -4.99 20.11
N GLY A 151 12.03 -5.19 21.18
CA GLY A 151 12.56 -5.75 22.42
C GLY A 151 13.00 -7.22 22.31
N ASN A 152 12.39 -7.98 21.39
CA ASN A 152 12.86 -9.34 21.08
C ASN A 152 14.19 -9.34 20.31
N LEU A 153 14.41 -8.34 19.44
CA LEU A 153 15.63 -8.24 18.64
C LEU A 153 16.80 -7.62 19.43
N ASN A 154 16.57 -6.48 20.08
CA ASN A 154 17.53 -5.82 20.94
C ASN A 154 16.81 -4.99 22.04
N PRO A 155 16.79 -5.46 23.31
CA PRO A 155 16.19 -4.72 24.42
C PRO A 155 17.05 -3.53 24.89
N ASN A 156 18.34 -3.44 24.50
CA ASN A 156 19.27 -2.40 24.96
C ASN A 156 19.12 -1.07 24.21
N ILE A 157 17.93 -0.72 23.73
CA ILE A 157 17.64 0.53 23.00
C ILE A 157 16.92 1.54 23.89
N HIS A 158 16.89 2.81 23.46
CA HIS A 158 16.05 3.86 24.06
C HIS A 158 14.87 4.13 23.13
N LEU A 159 13.65 3.83 23.59
CA LEU A 159 12.44 3.98 22.78
C LEU A 159 11.78 5.34 23.01
N TYR A 160 11.44 6.04 21.94
CA TYR A 160 10.75 7.32 21.97
C TYR A 160 9.52 7.26 21.08
N GLY A 161 8.45 7.94 21.46
CA GLY A 161 7.28 7.99 20.58
C GLY A 161 6.17 8.89 21.06
N GLU A 162 5.25 9.14 20.14
CA GLU A 162 4.03 9.91 20.37
C GLU A 162 2.84 9.16 19.77
N GLU A 163 1.70 9.17 20.46
CA GLU A 163 0.44 8.58 19.99
C GLU A 163 -0.73 9.50 20.38
N LEU A 164 -1.72 9.63 19.50
CA LEU A 164 -2.84 10.53 19.71
C LEU A 164 -3.86 9.95 20.69
N ASP A 165 -4.13 8.64 20.61
CA ASP A 165 -5.12 7.98 21.46
C ASP A 165 -4.46 7.46 22.77
N GLU A 166 -4.91 8.01 23.89
CA GLU A 166 -4.43 7.67 25.23
C GLU A 166 -4.56 6.17 25.55
N ARG A 167 -5.65 5.51 25.13
CA ARG A 167 -5.85 4.07 25.41
C ARG A 167 -4.87 3.22 24.64
N LEU A 168 -4.61 3.55 23.38
CA LEU A 168 -3.57 2.89 22.58
C LEU A 168 -2.19 3.11 23.21
N SER A 169 -1.93 4.33 23.69
CA SER A 169 -0.71 4.70 24.41
C SER A 169 -0.49 3.88 25.68
N ASN A 170 -1.52 3.70 26.50
CA ASN A 170 -1.44 2.93 27.73
C ASN A 170 -1.11 1.45 27.43
N ILE A 171 -1.74 0.86 26.42
CA ILE A 171 -1.39 -0.49 25.95
C ILE A 171 0.07 -0.56 25.48
N ALA A 172 0.51 0.41 24.70
CA ALA A 172 1.88 0.45 24.18
C ALA A 172 2.93 0.56 25.30
N ARG A 173 2.65 1.33 26.36
CA ARG A 173 3.49 1.42 27.56
C ARG A 173 3.56 0.11 28.34
N LEU A 174 2.44 -0.60 28.47
CA LEU A 174 2.43 -1.95 29.06
C LEU A 174 3.26 -2.93 28.22
N ILE A 175 3.18 -2.85 26.88
CA ILE A 175 4.04 -3.65 25.98
C ILE A 175 5.51 -3.27 26.14
N ALA A 176 5.86 -1.99 26.18
CA ALA A 176 7.23 -1.52 26.36
C ALA A 176 7.83 -2.03 27.68
N ARG A 177 7.10 -1.91 28.80
CA ARG A 177 7.49 -2.50 30.10
C ARG A 177 7.69 -4.01 30.00
N PHE A 178 6.75 -4.71 29.37
CA PHE A 178 6.81 -6.16 29.24
C PHE A 178 8.00 -6.63 28.38
N THR A 179 8.39 -5.88 27.36
CA THR A 179 9.50 -6.22 26.45
C THR A 179 10.88 -5.97 27.04
N GLN A 180 10.98 -5.37 28.24
CA GLN A 180 12.24 -5.04 28.92
C GLN A 180 13.17 -4.14 28.09
N ILE A 181 12.60 -3.31 27.20
CA ILE A 181 13.36 -2.25 26.55
C ILE A 181 13.95 -1.34 27.64
N LYS A 182 15.26 -1.07 27.56
CA LYS A 182 16.08 -0.42 28.60
C LYS A 182 15.46 0.86 29.16
N ASP A 183 14.98 1.74 28.29
CA ASP A 183 14.26 2.95 28.66
C ASP A 183 13.25 3.32 27.56
N TYR A 184 12.14 3.94 27.95
CA TYR A 184 11.12 4.41 27.01
C TYR A 184 10.48 5.74 27.45
N LYS A 185 10.30 6.65 26.48
CA LYS A 185 9.56 7.91 26.64
C LYS A 185 8.45 7.97 25.60
N LEU A 186 7.25 7.64 26.04
CA LEU A 186 6.05 7.56 25.21
C LEU A 186 5.05 8.61 25.69
N TYR A 187 4.58 9.48 24.80
CA TYR A 187 3.68 10.58 25.15
C TYR A 187 2.37 10.50 24.39
N VAL A 188 1.27 10.81 25.08
CA VAL A 188 -0.02 11.08 24.43
C VAL A 188 0.02 12.49 23.85
N ASN A 189 0.03 12.61 22.52
CA ASN A 189 0.19 13.91 21.85
C ASN A 189 -0.33 13.93 20.41
N ASP A 190 -0.77 15.12 19.98
CA ASP A 190 -1.04 15.42 18.57
C ASP A 190 0.22 15.98 17.91
N ILE A 191 1.00 15.09 17.27
CA ILE A 191 2.25 15.44 16.60
C ILE A 191 2.08 16.47 15.47
N LEU A 192 0.88 16.58 14.90
CA LEU A 192 0.61 17.53 13.82
C LEU A 192 0.44 18.94 14.37
N LYS A 193 0.00 19.09 15.63
CA LYS A 193 -0.11 20.40 16.30
C LYS A 193 1.17 20.81 17.01
N GLN A 194 1.69 19.98 17.90
CA GLN A 194 2.80 20.36 18.76
C GLN A 194 3.64 19.15 19.16
N PRO A 195 4.68 18.77 18.41
CA PRO A 195 5.53 17.64 18.78
C PRO A 195 6.26 17.91 20.10
N VAL A 196 6.36 16.88 20.95
CA VAL A 196 6.98 16.94 22.27
C VAL A 196 8.50 16.95 22.19
N PHE A 197 9.07 16.18 21.26
CA PHE A 197 10.52 16.00 21.13
C PHE A 197 11.20 17.14 20.37
N LYS A 198 11.27 18.31 20.98
CA LYS A 198 11.90 19.50 20.40
C LYS A 198 12.57 20.41 21.44
N ALA A 199 13.52 21.22 21.00
CA ALA A 199 14.08 22.33 21.75
C ALA A 199 13.77 23.64 21.00
N GLY A 200 12.80 24.41 21.50
CA GLY A 200 12.28 25.57 20.79
C GLY A 200 11.61 25.17 19.46
N SER A 201 12.11 25.69 18.34
CA SER A 201 11.67 25.32 16.98
C SER A 201 12.42 24.12 16.38
N ILE A 202 13.49 23.64 17.02
CA ILE A 202 14.34 22.58 16.48
C ILE A 202 13.84 21.22 16.98
N LEU A 203 13.45 20.35 16.06
CA LEU A 203 13.10 18.97 16.38
C LEU A 203 14.33 18.17 16.80
N ARG A 204 14.18 17.34 17.84
CA ARG A 204 15.22 16.40 18.28
C ARG A 204 15.41 15.32 17.21
N GLN A 205 16.65 15.03 16.83
CA GLN A 205 16.92 13.91 15.94
C GLN A 205 17.22 12.62 16.71
N PHE A 206 16.84 11.48 16.13
CA PHE A 206 17.01 10.14 16.69
C PHE A 206 17.82 9.25 15.72
N ASN A 207 18.58 8.29 16.25
CA ASN A 207 19.39 7.37 15.44
C ASN A 207 18.50 6.66 14.41
N LYS A 208 17.39 6.11 14.90
CA LYS A 208 16.49 5.28 14.11
C LYS A 208 15.07 5.85 14.17
N VAL A 209 14.37 5.82 13.05
CA VAL A 209 12.94 6.19 12.98
C VAL A 209 12.17 5.04 12.36
N ILE A 210 11.06 4.63 12.97
CA ILE A 210 10.19 3.59 12.44
C ILE A 210 8.75 4.07 12.46
N CYS A 211 8.04 3.92 11.35
CA CYS A 211 6.69 4.45 11.24
C CYS A 211 5.82 3.64 10.27
N ASN A 212 4.65 3.23 10.77
CA ASN A 212 3.52 2.81 9.97
C ASN A 212 2.44 3.89 10.10
N PRO A 213 2.36 4.85 9.16
CA PRO A 213 1.52 6.02 9.32
C PRO A 213 0.03 5.66 9.22
N PRO A 214 -0.85 6.39 9.94
CA PRO A 214 -2.29 6.19 9.80
C PRO A 214 -2.75 6.54 8.37
N LEU A 215 -3.49 5.63 7.75
CA LEU A 215 -3.97 5.79 6.37
C LEU A 215 -5.17 6.74 6.23
N TYR A 216 -5.91 6.92 7.32
CA TYR A 216 -7.14 7.72 7.37
C TYR A 216 -7.08 8.67 8.56
N ALA A 217 -6.23 9.70 8.46
CA ALA A 217 -6.20 10.78 9.45
C ALA A 217 -6.98 11.99 8.93
N HIS A 218 -7.93 12.49 9.72
CA HIS A 218 -8.60 13.76 9.44
C HIS A 218 -7.65 14.89 9.80
N MET A 219 -7.01 15.50 8.79
CA MET A 219 -6.04 16.57 8.99
C MET A 219 -6.64 17.93 8.63
N GLY A 220 -6.50 18.90 9.53
CA GLY A 220 -6.74 20.31 9.26
C GLY A 220 -5.61 20.89 8.39
N VAL A 221 -5.57 20.56 7.10
CA VAL A 221 -4.44 20.90 6.20
C VAL A 221 -4.10 22.40 6.15
N GLU A 222 -5.08 23.28 6.34
CA GLU A 222 -4.84 24.74 6.45
C GLU A 222 -3.96 25.11 7.65
N GLN A 223 -4.10 24.41 8.77
CA GLN A 223 -3.34 24.65 10.01
C GLN A 223 -1.87 24.22 9.87
N LEU A 224 -1.56 23.34 8.91
CA LEU A 224 -0.21 22.83 8.66
C LEU A 224 0.62 23.75 7.76
N LYS A 225 0.01 24.73 7.06
CA LYS A 225 0.73 25.62 6.12
C LYS A 225 1.75 26.52 6.82
N GLY A 226 1.47 26.92 8.06
CA GLY A 226 2.36 27.77 8.88
C GLY A 226 3.47 26.99 9.59
N ASP A 227 3.46 25.66 9.50
CA ASP A 227 4.46 24.82 10.15
C ASP A 227 5.68 24.61 9.23
N GLU A 228 6.87 24.94 9.72
CA GLU A 228 8.11 24.82 8.96
C GLU A 228 8.37 23.40 8.43
N ARG A 229 7.91 22.36 9.15
CA ARG A 229 8.06 20.95 8.76
C ARG A 229 7.38 20.68 7.43
N PHE A 230 6.18 21.23 7.24
CA PHE A 230 5.32 20.91 6.10
C PHE A 230 5.34 21.98 5.00
N SER A 231 5.68 23.23 5.34
CA SER A 231 5.73 24.37 4.40
C SER A 231 6.56 24.10 3.14
N LYS A 232 7.63 23.31 3.26
CA LYS A 232 8.57 23.02 2.16
C LYS A 232 8.09 21.92 1.21
N ILE A 233 7.01 21.21 1.52
CA ILE A 233 6.57 20.00 0.77
C ILE A 233 5.46 20.32 -0.27
N GLY A 234 5.11 21.59 -0.43
CA GLY A 234 4.14 22.00 -1.45
C GLY A 234 2.70 21.68 -1.02
N ILE A 235 1.83 21.36 -1.98
CA ILE A 235 0.39 21.15 -1.71
C ILE A 235 0.22 19.84 -0.94
N LEU A 236 0.02 19.95 0.37
CA LEU A 236 -0.46 18.85 1.20
C LEU A 236 -1.85 18.42 0.71
N ALA A 237 -1.93 17.22 0.18
CA ALA A 237 -3.20 16.67 -0.28
C ALA A 237 -3.97 16.12 0.92
N LYS A 238 -5.21 16.60 1.12
CA LYS A 238 -6.14 16.09 2.16
C LYS A 238 -6.33 14.56 2.13
N ASN A 239 -6.06 13.92 0.99
CA ASN A 239 -6.31 12.49 0.76
C ASN A 239 -5.09 11.58 1.00
N TYR A 240 -3.93 12.14 1.39
CA TYR A 240 -2.68 11.39 1.58
C TYR A 240 -2.02 11.73 2.93
N PRO A 241 -2.64 11.35 4.06
CA PRO A 241 -2.12 11.63 5.39
C PRO A 241 -0.72 11.06 5.62
N GLU A 242 -0.39 9.93 5.03
CA GLU A 242 0.91 9.29 5.20
C GLU A 242 2.10 10.20 4.84
N LEU A 243 1.93 11.14 3.91
CA LEU A 243 3.00 12.07 3.52
C LEU A 243 3.33 13.05 4.63
N VAL A 244 2.32 13.47 5.41
CA VAL A 244 2.50 14.38 6.55
C VAL A 244 3.24 13.65 7.66
N PHE A 245 2.83 12.43 7.98
CA PHE A 245 3.51 11.63 8.99
C PHE A 245 4.93 11.25 8.58
N LEU A 246 5.14 10.88 7.31
CA LEU A 246 6.48 10.60 6.77
C LEU A 246 7.37 11.84 6.84
N THR A 247 6.86 13.01 6.47
CA THR A 247 7.59 14.28 6.59
C THR A 247 8.02 14.56 8.02
N HIS A 248 7.09 14.45 8.97
CA HIS A 248 7.38 14.66 10.38
C HIS A 248 8.46 13.69 10.85
N ALA A 249 8.32 12.42 10.52
CA ALA A 249 9.26 11.38 10.89
C ALA A 249 10.67 11.61 10.29
N LEU A 250 10.76 12.09 9.04
CA LEU A 250 12.02 12.44 8.40
C LEU A 250 12.71 13.64 9.05
N ALA A 251 11.95 14.60 9.60
CA ALA A 251 12.53 15.73 10.33
C ALA A 251 13.21 15.30 11.66
N HIS A 252 12.79 14.16 12.20
CA HIS A 252 13.38 13.52 13.38
C HIS A 252 14.52 12.53 13.04
N LEU A 253 14.81 12.29 11.76
CA LEU A 253 15.75 11.25 11.35
C LEU A 253 17.20 11.71 11.37
N LYS A 254 18.08 10.92 12.01
CA LYS A 254 19.55 11.12 11.99
C LYS A 254 20.31 10.12 11.12
N GLN A 255 20.00 8.82 11.19
CA GLN A 255 20.78 7.78 10.51
C GLN A 255 19.94 6.91 9.57
N ARG A 256 19.00 6.12 10.09
CA ARG A 256 18.18 5.20 9.28
C ARG A 256 16.71 5.21 9.69
N GLY A 257 15.83 5.36 8.70
CA GLY A 257 14.39 5.32 8.85
C GLY A 257 13.78 4.13 8.11
N VAL A 258 12.77 3.49 8.68
CA VAL A 258 12.03 2.39 8.03
C VAL A 258 10.54 2.71 8.07
N PHE A 259 9.95 2.86 6.88
CA PHE A 259 8.59 3.38 6.73
C PHE A 259 7.72 2.42 5.94
N ILE A 260 6.50 2.16 6.40
CA ILE A 260 5.47 1.56 5.53
C ILE A 260 4.80 2.68 4.75
N VAL A 261 4.72 2.52 3.42
CA VAL A 261 4.02 3.45 2.53
C VAL A 261 3.11 2.68 1.59
N ARG A 262 2.02 3.31 1.16
CA ARG A 262 1.21 2.75 0.08
C ARG A 262 2.00 2.75 -1.22
N ASN A 263 1.79 1.76 -2.07
CA ASN A 263 2.42 1.71 -3.39
C ASN A 263 2.05 2.94 -4.24
N GLN A 264 0.89 3.55 -4.01
CA GLN A 264 0.54 4.81 -4.67
C GLN A 264 1.58 5.91 -4.41
N THR A 265 2.13 5.99 -3.19
CA THR A 265 3.20 6.95 -2.85
C THR A 265 4.49 6.74 -3.62
N LEU A 266 4.72 5.52 -4.10
CA LEU A 266 5.85 5.17 -4.95
C LEU A 266 5.53 5.31 -6.45
N GLN A 267 4.29 5.64 -6.81
CA GLN A 267 3.79 5.69 -8.18
C GLN A 267 3.12 7.02 -8.55
N LYS A 268 2.90 7.20 -9.85
CA LYS A 268 2.46 8.46 -10.49
C LYS A 268 1.09 8.97 -10.02
N SER A 269 1.07 9.71 -8.91
CA SER A 269 0.09 10.75 -8.59
C SER A 269 0.81 12.12 -8.54
N PHE A 270 0.17 13.17 -9.08
CA PHE A 270 0.76 14.52 -9.23
C PHE A 270 1.20 15.16 -7.90
N LEU A 271 0.65 14.70 -6.78
CA LEU A 271 0.89 15.28 -5.45
C LEU A 271 2.10 14.65 -4.74
N GLU A 272 2.45 13.41 -5.06
CA GLU A 272 3.55 12.66 -4.41
C GLU A 272 4.88 12.76 -5.18
N GLU A 273 4.83 13.21 -6.44
CA GLU A 273 5.99 13.36 -7.31
C GLU A 273 7.10 14.23 -6.67
N LYS A 274 6.71 15.35 -6.06
CA LYS A 274 7.68 16.25 -5.38
C LYS A 274 8.43 15.56 -4.25
N LEU A 275 7.77 14.71 -3.47
CA LEU A 275 8.43 13.99 -2.38
C LEU A 275 9.41 12.96 -2.95
N ARG A 276 9.00 12.17 -3.95
CA ARG A 276 9.88 11.17 -4.59
C ARG A 276 11.10 11.84 -5.22
N ASP A 277 10.88 12.90 -5.98
CA ASP A 277 11.96 13.67 -6.61
C ASP A 277 12.92 14.23 -5.56
N LYS A 278 12.39 14.77 -4.46
CA LYS A 278 13.21 15.25 -3.34
C LYS A 278 14.03 14.12 -2.72
N LEU A 279 13.41 13.01 -2.35
CA LEU A 279 14.09 11.87 -1.71
C LEU A 279 15.19 11.28 -2.60
N VAL A 280 14.94 11.17 -3.91
CA VAL A 280 15.94 10.69 -4.88
C VAL A 280 17.06 11.71 -5.07
N LYS A 281 16.73 12.99 -5.25
CA LYS A 281 17.71 14.07 -5.43
C LYS A 281 18.62 14.25 -4.20
N GLU A 282 18.05 14.15 -3.01
CA GLU A 282 18.76 14.22 -1.72
C GLU A 282 19.43 12.89 -1.35
N ARG A 283 19.36 11.87 -2.22
CA ARG A 283 20.00 10.56 -2.04
C ARG A 283 19.60 9.88 -0.73
N MET A 284 18.32 10.01 -0.39
CA MET A 284 17.77 9.56 0.89
C MET A 284 17.24 8.12 0.85
N ILE A 285 16.99 7.55 -0.33
CA ILE A 285 16.43 6.21 -0.44
C ILE A 285 17.57 5.18 -0.46
N GLU A 286 17.59 4.29 0.53
CA GLU A 286 18.53 3.16 0.60
C GLU A 286 17.95 1.92 -0.08
N ALA A 287 16.68 1.62 0.22
CA ALA A 287 15.99 0.48 -0.36
C ALA A 287 14.46 0.69 -0.45
N VAL A 288 13.86 0.00 -1.42
CA VAL A 288 12.41 -0.15 -1.56
C VAL A 288 12.08 -1.64 -1.60
N ILE A 289 11.24 -2.09 -0.66
CA ILE A 289 10.83 -3.49 -0.53
C ILE A 289 9.34 -3.58 -0.78
N GLU A 290 8.92 -4.10 -1.93
CA GLU A 290 7.51 -4.22 -2.28
C GLU A 290 6.88 -5.42 -1.56
N LEU A 291 5.88 -5.18 -0.71
CA LEU A 291 5.26 -6.21 0.11
C LEU A 291 4.18 -6.99 -0.67
N PRO A 292 3.86 -8.22 -0.24
CA PRO A 292 2.73 -8.97 -0.76
C PRO A 292 1.43 -8.16 -0.75
N LYS A 293 0.62 -8.30 -1.81
CA LYS A 293 -0.76 -7.79 -1.81
C LYS A 293 -1.56 -8.39 -0.65
N ASN A 294 -2.62 -7.72 -0.18
CA ASN A 294 -3.49 -8.23 0.89
C ASN A 294 -2.76 -8.64 2.20
N ILE A 295 -1.63 -8.01 2.53
CA ILE A 295 -0.86 -8.32 3.75
C ILE A 295 -1.48 -7.73 5.02
N PHE A 296 -2.19 -6.60 4.91
CA PHE A 296 -2.90 -5.96 6.00
C PHE A 296 -4.39 -6.34 6.00
N PRO A 297 -4.94 -6.85 7.11
CA PRO A 297 -6.36 -7.18 7.19
C PRO A 297 -7.27 -5.98 6.92
N HIS A 298 -8.30 -6.18 6.09
CA HIS A 298 -9.33 -5.19 5.74
C HIS A 298 -8.81 -3.89 5.10
N GLN A 299 -7.56 -3.85 4.64
CA GLN A 299 -7.00 -2.75 3.87
C GLN A 299 -6.78 -3.23 2.43
N ALA A 300 -7.46 -2.59 1.47
CA ALA A 300 -7.39 -2.95 0.04
C ALA A 300 -6.19 -2.32 -0.70
N CYS A 301 -5.25 -1.70 0.03
CA CYS A 301 -4.07 -1.07 -0.55
C CYS A 301 -2.91 -2.06 -0.66
N ASP A 302 -2.06 -1.85 -1.66
CA ASP A 302 -0.75 -2.49 -1.75
C ASP A 302 0.29 -1.59 -1.07
N PHE A 303 1.29 -2.20 -0.42
CA PHE A 303 2.26 -1.50 0.42
C PHE A 303 3.69 -1.86 0.06
N SER A 304 4.59 -0.95 0.39
CA SER A 304 6.03 -1.16 0.35
C SER A 304 6.67 -0.68 1.65
N VAL A 305 7.83 -1.24 1.97
CA VAL A 305 8.73 -0.69 2.98
C VAL A 305 9.75 0.20 2.28
N LEU A 306 9.84 1.44 2.72
CA LEU A 306 10.83 2.42 2.29
C LEU A 306 11.90 2.53 3.38
N VAL A 307 13.13 2.15 3.04
CA VAL A 307 14.29 2.33 3.92
C VAL A 307 15.02 3.60 3.51
N ILE A 308 15.12 4.53 4.45
CA ILE A 308 15.71 5.85 4.27
C ILE A 308 17.02 5.94 5.03
N SER A 309 18.07 6.42 4.38
CA SER A 309 19.32 6.86 5.00
C SER A 309 20.00 7.89 4.10
N HIS A 310 21.05 8.56 4.56
CA HIS A 310 21.64 9.66 3.82
C HIS A 310 22.74 9.21 2.84
N ASN A 311 22.93 9.98 1.77
CA ASN A 311 24.07 9.86 0.83
C ASN A 311 24.14 8.54 0.03
N ASN A 312 22.99 7.92 -0.27
CA ASN A 312 22.92 6.71 -1.09
C ASN A 312 23.26 6.98 -2.57
N LYS A 313 24.22 6.24 -3.12
CA LYS A 313 24.58 6.31 -4.56
C LYS A 313 23.65 5.48 -5.44
N GLU A 314 22.97 4.52 -4.83
CA GLU A 314 22.20 3.47 -5.47
C GLU A 314 21.00 3.13 -4.58
N ILE A 315 19.90 2.67 -5.19
CA ILE A 315 18.72 2.18 -4.50
C ILE A 315 18.60 0.67 -4.71
N LEU A 316 18.48 -0.08 -3.62
CA LEU A 316 18.17 -1.50 -3.67
C LEU A 316 16.66 -1.73 -3.73
N HIS A 317 16.21 -2.39 -4.78
CA HIS A 317 14.83 -2.79 -4.97
C HIS A 317 14.69 -4.27 -4.64
N ILE A 318 13.80 -4.64 -3.71
CA ILE A 318 13.51 -6.04 -3.35
C ILE A 318 12.01 -6.32 -3.57
N ASN A 319 11.70 -7.31 -4.40
CA ASN A 319 10.32 -7.72 -4.66
C ASN A 319 9.88 -8.85 -3.71
N ALA A 320 9.40 -8.48 -2.52
CA ALA A 320 8.82 -9.41 -1.55
C ALA A 320 7.36 -9.79 -1.88
N ASN A 321 6.76 -9.24 -2.94
CA ASN A 321 5.47 -9.66 -3.50
C ASN A 321 5.62 -10.86 -4.45
N ASN A 322 6.79 -11.49 -4.52
CA ASN A 322 6.96 -12.78 -5.19
C ASN A 322 6.38 -13.91 -4.31
N PRO A 323 5.66 -14.92 -4.88
CA PRO A 323 5.11 -16.06 -4.14
C PRO A 323 6.11 -16.82 -3.25
N HIS A 324 7.41 -16.73 -3.53
CA HIS A 324 8.47 -17.25 -2.66
C HIS A 324 8.43 -16.67 -1.24
N PHE A 325 8.05 -15.40 -1.09
CA PHE A 325 8.09 -14.67 0.19
C PHE A 325 6.76 -14.64 0.93
N TYR A 326 5.71 -15.34 0.48
CA TYR A 326 4.46 -15.33 1.24
C TYR A 326 3.61 -16.58 1.06
N THR A 327 2.80 -16.84 2.09
CA THR A 327 1.77 -17.89 2.09
C THR A 327 0.39 -17.26 2.24
N LYS A 328 -0.62 -17.80 1.56
CA LYS A 328 -2.02 -17.40 1.76
C LYS A 328 -2.53 -17.89 3.11
N ASP A 329 -3.22 -17.02 3.85
CA ASP A 329 -3.92 -17.28 5.11
C ASP A 329 -5.35 -16.74 4.97
N GLY A 330 -6.24 -17.58 4.42
CA GLY A 330 -7.56 -17.17 3.97
C GLY A 330 -7.47 -16.16 2.82
N LYS A 331 -8.06 -14.97 3.01
CA LYS A 331 -8.02 -13.87 2.02
C LYS A 331 -6.79 -12.97 2.12
N TYR A 332 -5.92 -13.19 3.10
CA TYR A 332 -4.75 -12.36 3.37
C TYR A 332 -3.45 -13.12 3.09
N ASN A 333 -2.37 -12.39 2.84
CA ASN A 333 -1.04 -12.96 2.68
C ASN A 333 -0.21 -12.79 3.95
N ARG A 334 0.61 -13.78 4.28
CA ARG A 334 1.57 -13.76 5.39
C ARG A 334 2.98 -13.84 4.84
N LEU A 335 3.80 -12.86 5.19
CA LEU A 335 5.19 -12.79 4.76
C LEU A 335 6.02 -13.93 5.36
N ARG A 336 6.97 -14.46 4.58
CA ARG A 336 7.87 -15.57 4.87
C ARG A 336 9.29 -15.22 4.43
N HIS A 337 10.25 -16.04 4.85
CA HIS A 337 11.68 -15.91 4.53
C HIS A 337 12.23 -14.50 4.86
N LEU A 338 11.87 -14.00 6.05
CA LEU A 338 12.26 -12.65 6.51
C LEU A 338 13.78 -12.50 6.55
N ASP A 339 14.49 -13.54 7.00
CA ASP A 339 15.95 -13.56 7.07
C ASP A 339 16.58 -13.43 5.68
N GLU A 340 15.96 -14.00 4.64
CA GLU A 340 16.43 -13.88 3.26
C GLU A 340 16.25 -12.44 2.76
N ILE A 341 15.10 -11.82 2.99
CA ILE A 341 14.84 -10.41 2.64
C ILE A 341 15.84 -9.49 3.38
N ALA A 342 16.03 -9.72 4.68
CA ALA A 342 16.97 -8.96 5.50
C ALA A 342 18.42 -9.15 5.05
N ASN A 343 18.81 -10.37 4.63
CA ASN A 343 20.13 -10.66 4.09
C ASN A 343 20.36 -9.99 2.72
N LEU A 344 19.38 -9.99 1.83
CA LEU A 344 19.45 -9.26 0.56
C LEU A 344 19.69 -7.76 0.80
N PHE A 345 18.98 -7.19 1.79
CA PHE A 345 19.17 -5.81 2.22
C PHE A 345 20.57 -5.56 2.80
N LYS A 346 20.97 -6.33 3.81
CA LYS A 346 22.23 -6.15 4.54
C LYS A 346 23.46 -6.32 3.64
N GLN A 347 23.40 -7.27 2.70
CA GLN A 347 24.51 -7.53 1.76
C GLN A 347 24.46 -6.64 0.51
N LYS A 348 23.39 -5.85 0.32
CA LYS A 348 23.09 -5.14 -0.94
C LYS A 348 23.35 -6.04 -2.15
N LYS A 349 22.71 -7.21 -2.17
CA LYS A 349 22.94 -8.26 -3.18
C LYS A 349 21.88 -8.18 -4.27
N GLU A 350 22.27 -8.33 -5.54
CA GLU A 350 21.33 -8.58 -6.63
C GLU A 350 20.97 -10.07 -6.74
N SER A 351 19.70 -10.36 -7.05
CA SER A 351 19.18 -11.73 -7.21
C SER A 351 17.99 -11.74 -8.17
N GLU A 352 17.31 -12.87 -8.36
CA GLU A 352 16.03 -12.91 -9.06
C GLU A 352 14.92 -12.10 -8.35
N PHE A 353 15.11 -11.78 -7.07
CA PHE A 353 14.18 -11.01 -6.24
C PHE A 353 14.64 -9.59 -5.96
N SER A 354 15.83 -9.20 -6.42
CA SER A 354 16.37 -7.87 -6.14
C SER A 354 17.19 -7.25 -7.28
N LYS A 355 17.15 -5.92 -7.37
CA LYS A 355 17.84 -5.10 -8.36
C LYS A 355 18.48 -3.89 -7.70
N ILE A 356 19.75 -3.61 -8.01
CA ILE A 356 20.42 -2.38 -7.61
C ILE A 356 20.33 -1.40 -8.79
N THR A 357 19.86 -0.18 -8.51
CA THR A 357 19.71 0.87 -9.51
C THR A 357 20.54 2.07 -9.09
N ASN A 358 21.45 2.52 -9.95
CA ASN A 358 22.20 3.76 -9.70
C ASN A 358 21.24 4.95 -9.65
N ILE A 359 21.47 5.92 -8.76
CA ILE A 359 20.58 7.08 -8.59
C ILE A 359 20.35 7.86 -9.89
N LYS A 360 21.30 7.82 -10.84
CA LYS A 360 21.19 8.46 -12.16
C LYS A 360 20.18 7.79 -13.08
N ASP A 361 19.94 6.50 -12.90
CA ASP A 361 19.07 5.67 -13.73
C ASP A 361 17.67 5.48 -13.12
N VAL A 362 17.49 5.90 -11.86
CA VAL A 362 16.22 5.83 -11.14
C VAL A 362 15.17 6.68 -11.84
N LYS A 363 14.01 6.07 -12.09
CA LYS A 363 12.83 6.71 -12.66
C LYS A 363 11.88 7.09 -11.53
N THR A 364 11.78 8.37 -11.20
CA THR A 364 10.98 8.85 -10.07
C THR A 364 9.46 8.69 -10.25
N HIS A 365 9.00 8.31 -11.44
CA HIS A 365 7.58 8.03 -11.70
C HIS A 365 7.11 6.68 -11.13
N ASP A 366 8.02 5.72 -10.94
CA ASP A 366 7.76 4.44 -10.29
C ASP A 366 9.01 3.96 -9.54
N LEU A 367 8.95 3.95 -8.21
CA LEU A 367 10.02 3.49 -7.34
C LEU A 367 9.82 2.04 -6.85
N ARG A 368 8.76 1.36 -7.26
CA ARG A 368 8.44 0.01 -6.75
C ARG A 368 9.44 -1.01 -7.28
N ALA A 369 9.68 -2.05 -6.49
CA ALA A 369 10.64 -3.08 -6.87
C ALA A 369 10.23 -3.85 -8.13
N SER A 370 8.95 -4.17 -8.30
CA SER A 370 8.43 -4.85 -9.50
C SER A 370 8.77 -4.13 -10.81
N TYR A 371 8.79 -2.80 -10.82
CA TYR A 371 9.15 -2.01 -12.02
C TYR A 371 10.61 -2.27 -12.44
N TYR A 372 11.55 -2.20 -11.49
CA TYR A 372 12.97 -2.41 -11.78
C TYR A 372 13.32 -3.88 -12.02
N LEU A 373 12.58 -4.82 -11.40
CA LEU A 373 12.78 -6.24 -11.66
C LEU A 373 12.17 -6.72 -12.98
N ALA A 374 11.07 -6.13 -13.44
CA ALA A 374 10.56 -6.37 -14.78
C ALA A 374 11.60 -6.00 -15.84
N SER A 375 12.35 -4.91 -15.63
CA SER A 375 13.46 -4.53 -16.53
C SER A 375 14.61 -5.56 -16.56
N LYS A 376 14.79 -6.35 -15.49
CA LYS A 376 15.80 -7.42 -15.41
C LYS A 376 15.41 -8.69 -16.18
N MET A 377 14.10 -8.91 -16.41
CA MET A 377 13.59 -10.01 -17.24
C MET A 377 13.62 -9.68 -18.75
N ILE A 378 13.92 -8.43 -19.13
CA ILE A 378 13.96 -7.99 -20.53
C ILE A 378 15.42 -7.90 -20.97
N HIS A 379 16.08 -9.06 -21.04
CA HIS A 379 17.22 -9.27 -21.92
C HIS A 379 16.82 -10.17 -23.11
N THR A 380 15.65 -9.89 -23.65
CA THR A 380 15.32 -10.14 -25.06
C THR A 380 15.15 -8.77 -25.71
N ASN A 381 15.45 -8.63 -27.00
CA ASN A 381 15.39 -7.39 -27.79
C ASN A 381 13.95 -6.81 -27.91
N GLU A 382 13.17 -6.75 -26.85
CA GLU A 382 11.77 -6.37 -26.89
C GLU A 382 11.55 -4.96 -26.33
N LEU A 383 10.77 -4.17 -27.06
CA LEU A 383 10.50 -2.77 -26.75
C LEU A 383 9.24 -2.69 -25.87
N LEU A 384 9.35 -2.11 -24.68
CA LEU A 384 8.17 -1.88 -23.84
C LEU A 384 7.28 -0.80 -24.46
N LEU A 385 5.95 -0.92 -24.27
CA LEU A 385 5.00 0.10 -24.69
C LEU A 385 5.32 1.47 -24.05
N ALA A 386 5.76 1.47 -22.80
CA ALA A 386 6.22 2.69 -22.11
C ALA A 386 7.37 3.39 -22.86
N ASP A 387 8.31 2.63 -23.41
CA ASP A 387 9.49 3.14 -24.12
C ASP A 387 9.14 3.66 -25.53
N MET A 388 7.96 3.32 -26.04
CA MET A 388 7.43 3.86 -27.30
C MET A 388 6.89 5.29 -27.15
N GLY A 389 6.84 5.84 -25.93
CA GLY A 389 6.28 7.17 -25.66
C GLY A 389 4.76 7.23 -25.76
N ALA A 390 4.07 6.10 -25.55
CA ALA A 390 2.62 6.03 -25.60
C ALA A 390 2.00 6.79 -24.41
N THR A 391 1.10 7.74 -24.69
CA THR A 391 0.25 8.36 -23.69
C THR A 391 -1.06 7.58 -23.61
N ILE A 392 -1.39 7.06 -22.43
CA ILE A 392 -2.62 6.31 -22.20
C ILE A 392 -3.55 7.11 -21.30
N PHE A 393 -4.79 7.31 -21.74
CA PHE A 393 -5.81 8.00 -20.93
C PHE A 393 -7.18 7.37 -21.16
N ARG A 394 -8.07 7.57 -20.19
CA ARG A 394 -9.44 7.05 -20.24
C ARG A 394 -10.37 8.07 -20.87
N GLY A 395 -11.27 7.60 -21.72
CA GLY A 395 -12.39 8.39 -22.23
C GLY A 395 -13.25 8.94 -21.10
N GLN A 396 -14.07 9.95 -21.40
CA GLN A 396 -14.80 10.70 -20.38
C GLN A 396 -16.23 10.94 -20.81
N ARG A 397 -17.13 10.96 -19.83
CA ARG A 397 -18.46 11.51 -20.06
C ARG A 397 -18.35 13.04 -20.10
N VAL A 398 -18.65 13.61 -21.26
CA VAL A 398 -18.52 15.05 -21.54
C VAL A 398 -19.87 15.77 -21.68
N HIS A 399 -20.95 15.13 -21.22
CA HIS A 399 -22.32 15.66 -21.24
C HIS A 399 -23.09 15.21 -19.99
N GLY A 400 -24.23 15.83 -19.72
CA GLY A 400 -25.07 15.59 -18.54
C GLY A 400 -24.67 16.44 -17.34
N SER A 401 -24.14 17.64 -17.56
CA SER A 401 -23.75 18.57 -16.51
C SER A 401 -24.38 19.96 -16.68
N SER A 402 -24.35 20.79 -15.63
CA SER A 402 -24.80 22.18 -15.70
C SER A 402 -23.92 23.09 -16.57
N LYS A 403 -22.78 22.59 -17.09
CA LYS A 403 -21.85 23.31 -17.96
C LYS A 403 -22.04 22.99 -19.44
N ASP A 404 -23.05 22.19 -19.77
CA ASP A 404 -23.32 21.78 -21.14
C ASP A 404 -23.78 22.97 -21.98
N SER A 405 -23.28 23.06 -23.20
CA SER A 405 -23.64 24.10 -24.17
C SER A 405 -23.76 23.51 -25.56
N GLU A 406 -24.36 24.24 -26.48
CA GLU A 406 -24.53 23.79 -27.87
C GLU A 406 -23.16 23.54 -28.54
N ILE A 407 -22.92 22.28 -28.88
CA ILE A 407 -21.76 21.81 -29.62
C ILE A 407 -22.08 20.45 -30.22
N THR A 408 -21.79 20.31 -31.50
CA THR A 408 -21.95 19.05 -32.22
C THR A 408 -20.67 18.22 -32.15
N TYR A 409 -20.76 16.99 -31.65
CA TYR A 409 -19.64 16.07 -31.57
C TYR A 409 -20.09 14.60 -31.63
N TYR A 410 -19.16 13.67 -31.89
CA TYR A 410 -19.39 12.22 -31.85
C TYR A 410 -18.94 11.62 -30.51
N ASP A 411 -19.83 10.85 -29.88
CA ASP A 411 -19.57 10.09 -28.65
C ASP A 411 -19.18 8.65 -29.03
N VAL A 412 -17.88 8.42 -29.21
CA VAL A 412 -17.34 7.18 -29.78
C VAL A 412 -17.41 6.06 -28.73
N GLY A 413 -18.08 4.98 -29.09
CA GLY A 413 -18.22 3.76 -28.30
C GLY A 413 -17.63 2.53 -28.98
N ILE A 414 -17.74 1.38 -28.32
CA ILE A 414 -17.30 0.08 -28.88
C ILE A 414 -18.06 -0.26 -30.16
N ALA A 415 -19.30 0.22 -30.32
CA ALA A 415 -20.09 0.01 -31.54
C ALA A 415 -19.52 0.71 -32.77
N ASP A 416 -18.68 1.73 -32.58
CA ASP A 416 -18.00 2.45 -33.66
C ASP A 416 -16.62 1.84 -34.00
N PHE A 417 -16.24 0.73 -33.34
CA PHE A 417 -14.98 0.04 -33.62
C PHE A 417 -15.13 -0.78 -34.91
N SER A 418 -14.26 -0.50 -35.87
CA SER A 418 -14.12 -1.34 -37.06
C SER A 418 -13.62 -2.72 -36.64
N VAL A 419 -14.16 -3.77 -37.26
CA VAL A 419 -13.78 -5.16 -36.99
C VAL A 419 -12.29 -5.39 -37.33
N CYS A 420 -11.83 -4.75 -38.40
CA CYS A 420 -10.43 -4.68 -38.81
C CYS A 420 -10.14 -3.32 -39.46
N GLY A 421 -8.87 -2.96 -39.54
CA GLY A 421 -8.44 -1.72 -40.18
C GLY A 421 -8.85 -0.45 -39.42
N PHE A 422 -8.78 0.69 -40.12
CA PHE A 422 -9.11 2.01 -39.60
C PHE A 422 -10.62 2.15 -39.36
N SER A 423 -11.00 2.65 -38.18
CA SER A 423 -12.34 3.18 -37.95
C SER A 423 -12.49 4.52 -38.65
N THR A 424 -13.43 4.60 -39.59
CA THR A 424 -13.71 5.79 -40.41
C THR A 424 -15.14 6.30 -40.34
N LYS A 425 -16.06 5.52 -39.73
CA LYS A 425 -17.48 5.85 -39.60
C LYS A 425 -17.84 5.98 -38.12
N PHE A 426 -18.60 7.01 -37.77
CA PHE A 426 -19.03 7.29 -36.39
C PHE A 426 -20.52 7.60 -36.38
N SER A 427 -21.26 6.91 -35.50
CA SER A 427 -22.73 6.88 -35.55
C SER A 427 -23.39 7.79 -34.51
N HIS A 428 -22.81 7.87 -33.31
CA HIS A 428 -23.44 8.53 -32.16
C HIS A 428 -23.14 10.03 -32.09
N LYS A 429 -23.90 10.83 -32.84
CA LYS A 429 -23.81 12.29 -32.82
C LYS A 429 -24.59 12.89 -31.64
N LYS A 430 -23.98 13.84 -30.94
CA LYS A 430 -24.57 14.64 -29.85
C LYS A 430 -24.55 16.12 -30.23
N MET A 431 -25.54 16.88 -29.75
CA MET A 431 -25.72 18.31 -30.07
C MET A 431 -25.43 19.25 -28.89
N SER A 432 -25.11 18.71 -27.71
CA SER A 432 -24.78 19.49 -26.51
C SER A 432 -23.77 18.76 -25.64
N GLY A 433 -22.89 19.51 -24.98
CA GLY A 433 -21.91 19.00 -24.03
C GLY A 433 -20.97 20.06 -23.45
N ASP A 434 -20.10 19.66 -22.54
CA ASP A 434 -19.07 20.50 -21.93
C ASP A 434 -17.94 20.75 -22.94
N LYS A 435 -17.94 21.94 -23.55
CA LYS A 435 -16.96 22.36 -24.57
C LYS A 435 -15.51 22.23 -24.09
N GLN A 436 -15.22 22.50 -22.83
CA GLN A 436 -13.86 22.42 -22.29
C GLN A 436 -13.39 20.97 -22.22
N LYS A 437 -14.24 20.06 -21.74
CA LYS A 437 -13.92 18.63 -21.72
C LYS A 437 -13.81 18.06 -23.13
N ILE A 438 -14.71 18.43 -24.03
CA ILE A 438 -14.68 17.97 -25.43
C ILE A 438 -13.35 18.35 -26.08
N GLN A 439 -12.89 19.59 -25.92
CA GLN A 439 -11.61 20.03 -26.47
C GLN A 439 -10.43 19.29 -25.83
N LYS A 440 -10.45 19.08 -24.51
CA LYS A 440 -9.38 18.39 -23.77
C LYS A 440 -9.23 16.92 -24.17
N TYR A 441 -10.34 16.21 -24.36
CA TYR A 441 -10.37 14.77 -24.62
C TYR A 441 -10.61 14.42 -26.09
N ARG A 442 -10.44 15.39 -26.99
CA ARG A 442 -10.64 15.20 -28.43
C ARG A 442 -9.73 14.08 -28.97
N LEU A 443 -10.35 13.16 -29.68
CA LEU A 443 -9.67 12.08 -30.41
C LEU A 443 -8.88 12.65 -31.59
N LYS A 444 -7.77 11.99 -31.90
CA LYS A 444 -6.82 12.37 -32.95
C LYS A 444 -6.59 11.21 -33.92
N PRO A 445 -6.08 11.49 -35.12
CA PRO A 445 -5.67 10.44 -36.06
C PRO A 445 -4.71 9.46 -35.41
N TYR A 446 -4.89 8.18 -35.71
CA TYR A 446 -4.06 7.07 -35.20
C TYR A 446 -4.13 6.85 -33.68
N ASP A 447 -5.07 7.49 -32.98
CA ASP A 447 -5.42 7.04 -31.63
C ASP A 447 -5.91 5.58 -31.72
N ILE A 448 -5.36 4.73 -30.86
CA ILE A 448 -5.81 3.35 -30.70
C ILE A 448 -6.80 3.33 -29.55
N LEU A 449 -7.99 2.78 -29.80
CA LEU A 449 -9.06 2.66 -28.81
C LEU A 449 -9.17 1.21 -28.36
N LEU A 450 -9.19 1.00 -27.05
CA LEU A 450 -9.29 -0.32 -26.41
C LEU A 450 -10.46 -0.32 -25.43
N SER A 451 -11.30 -1.37 -25.45
CA SER A 451 -12.38 -1.51 -24.46
C SER A 451 -11.82 -1.61 -23.03
N LEU A 452 -12.33 -0.86 -22.06
CA LEU A 452 -11.80 -0.90 -20.68
C LEU A 452 -12.17 -2.19 -19.94
N ARG A 453 -13.38 -2.71 -20.18
CA ARG A 453 -13.95 -3.90 -19.53
C ARG A 453 -14.51 -4.85 -20.58
N SER A 454 -13.96 -6.06 -20.68
CA SER A 454 -14.47 -7.13 -21.53
C SER A 454 -13.76 -8.45 -21.23
N ILE A 455 -14.40 -9.60 -21.49
CA ILE A 455 -13.71 -10.91 -21.51
C ILE A 455 -12.97 -11.11 -22.85
N ILE A 456 -13.39 -10.38 -23.88
CA ILE A 456 -12.83 -10.39 -25.23
C ILE A 456 -12.30 -9.00 -25.55
N PRO A 457 -10.96 -8.80 -25.62
CA PRO A 457 -10.38 -7.52 -25.99
C PRO A 457 -10.96 -7.00 -27.31
N LYS A 458 -11.46 -5.76 -27.31
CA LYS A 458 -11.86 -5.06 -28.54
C LYS A 458 -10.95 -3.87 -28.75
N VAL A 459 -10.31 -3.81 -29.91
CA VAL A 459 -9.33 -2.78 -30.27
C VAL A 459 -9.65 -2.22 -31.66
N THR A 460 -9.46 -0.91 -31.84
CA THR A 460 -9.51 -0.26 -33.15
C THR A 460 -8.47 0.86 -33.23
N ILE A 461 -8.18 1.33 -34.44
CA ILE A 461 -7.32 2.50 -34.69
C ILE A 461 -8.09 3.52 -35.53
N LEU A 462 -8.01 4.80 -35.18
CA LEU A 462 -8.73 5.85 -35.88
C LEU A 462 -8.04 6.26 -37.19
N GLY A 463 -8.81 6.33 -38.27
CA GLY A 463 -8.34 6.84 -39.57
C GLY A 463 -8.15 8.35 -39.60
N GLU A 464 -7.59 8.87 -40.69
CA GLU A 464 -7.34 10.31 -40.85
C GLU A 464 -8.61 11.18 -40.89
N CYS A 465 -9.75 10.62 -41.30
CA CYS A 465 -11.04 11.33 -41.37
C CYS A 465 -11.49 11.91 -40.01
N ILE A 466 -10.95 11.41 -38.89
CA ILE A 466 -11.24 11.97 -37.57
C ILE A 466 -10.80 13.44 -37.44
N LYS A 467 -9.89 13.94 -38.30
CA LYS A 467 -9.51 15.37 -38.35
C LYS A 467 -10.72 16.26 -38.65
N ASP A 468 -11.62 15.77 -39.50
CA ASP A 468 -12.80 16.49 -39.98
C ASP A 468 -13.99 16.39 -38.99
N HIS A 469 -13.78 15.69 -37.88
CA HIS A 469 -14.80 15.45 -36.87
C HIS A 469 -14.34 15.92 -35.47
N ILE A 470 -15.31 16.37 -34.66
CA ILE A 470 -15.11 16.53 -33.22
C ILE A 470 -15.62 15.25 -32.59
N ALA A 471 -14.73 14.46 -31.98
CA ALA A 471 -15.06 13.17 -31.42
C ALA A 471 -14.37 12.96 -30.07
N VAL A 472 -15.08 12.32 -29.13
CA VAL A 472 -14.58 11.98 -27.80
C VAL A 472 -14.98 10.54 -27.51
N ALA A 473 -14.07 9.75 -26.95
CA ALA A 473 -14.38 8.39 -26.52
C ALA A 473 -15.09 8.39 -25.16
N ASN A 474 -16.07 7.51 -25.01
CA ASN A 474 -16.82 7.37 -23.77
C ASN A 474 -15.97 6.79 -22.61
N ALA A 475 -16.50 6.81 -21.39
CA ALA A 475 -15.79 6.36 -20.19
C ALA A 475 -15.45 4.85 -20.17
N GLY A 476 -15.97 4.05 -21.11
CA GLY A 476 -15.68 2.63 -21.25
C GLY A 476 -14.48 2.34 -22.15
N ILE A 477 -13.77 3.35 -22.65
CA ILE A 477 -12.68 3.20 -23.62
C ILE A 477 -11.37 3.76 -23.07
N LEU A 478 -10.28 3.04 -23.28
CA LEU A 478 -8.91 3.51 -23.15
C LEU A 478 -8.39 4.00 -24.50
N ILE A 479 -7.66 5.10 -24.48
CA ILE A 479 -7.04 5.71 -25.65
C ILE A 479 -5.54 5.60 -25.48
N LEU A 480 -4.87 4.98 -26.44
CA LEU A 480 -3.42 4.96 -26.55
C LEU A 480 -3.02 5.87 -27.70
N ARG A 481 -2.20 6.88 -27.39
CA ARG A 481 -1.74 7.89 -28.33
C ARG A 481 -0.22 7.88 -28.42
N LEU A 482 0.30 7.70 -29.62
CA LEU A 482 1.73 7.80 -29.92
C LEU A 482 1.99 9.01 -30.79
N ALA A 483 3.18 9.61 -30.64
CA ALA A 483 3.60 10.75 -31.48
C ALA A 483 3.91 10.31 -32.92
N ASP A 484 4.37 9.07 -33.10
CA ASP A 484 4.72 8.50 -34.39
C ASP A 484 3.58 7.62 -34.91
N LYS A 485 3.03 7.99 -36.08
CA LYS A 485 1.93 7.26 -36.72
C LYS A 485 2.32 5.83 -37.12
N ASN A 486 3.56 5.58 -37.52
CA ASN A 486 3.99 4.25 -37.94
C ASN A 486 4.06 3.31 -36.73
N LYS A 487 4.52 3.84 -35.58
CA LYS A 487 4.48 3.09 -34.31
C LYS A 487 3.05 2.82 -33.85
N ALA A 488 2.13 3.76 -34.03
CA ALA A 488 0.71 3.56 -33.72
C ALA A 488 0.09 2.46 -34.60
N ILE A 489 0.35 2.49 -35.91
CA ILE A 489 -0.11 1.46 -36.85
C ILE A 489 0.48 0.09 -36.47
N GLY A 490 1.78 0.01 -36.22
CA GLY A 490 2.44 -1.23 -35.82
C GLY A 490 1.88 -1.80 -34.51
N LEU A 491 1.63 -0.94 -33.52
CA LEU A 491 1.01 -1.34 -32.26
C LEU A 491 -0.42 -1.86 -32.44
N TYR A 492 -1.21 -1.23 -33.32
CA TYR A 492 -2.53 -1.75 -33.69
C TYR A 492 -2.42 -3.12 -34.35
N CYS A 493 -1.53 -3.30 -35.33
CA CYS A 493 -1.30 -4.59 -35.99
C CYS A 493 -0.89 -5.69 -34.99
N TYR A 494 -0.10 -5.33 -33.97
CA TYR A 494 0.22 -6.24 -32.88
C TYR A 494 -1.03 -6.67 -32.12
N PHE A 495 -1.80 -5.72 -31.59
CA PHE A 495 -3.02 -6.02 -30.83
C PHE A 495 -4.10 -6.73 -31.65
N PHE A 496 -4.15 -6.50 -32.96
CA PHE A 496 -5.04 -7.20 -33.89
C PHE A 496 -4.62 -8.66 -34.13
N SER A 497 -3.33 -8.98 -34.01
CA SER A 497 -2.83 -10.35 -34.23
C SER A 497 -3.20 -11.31 -33.09
N ASN A 498 -3.19 -12.62 -33.36
CA ASN A 498 -3.47 -13.65 -32.34
C ASN A 498 -2.58 -13.54 -31.10
N GLU A 499 -1.31 -13.18 -31.29
CA GLU A 499 -0.35 -12.99 -30.20
C GLU A 499 -0.72 -11.79 -29.33
N GLY A 500 -0.94 -10.62 -29.93
CA GLY A 500 -1.33 -9.42 -29.19
C GLY A 500 -2.72 -9.52 -28.59
N PHE A 501 -3.66 -10.20 -29.25
CA PHE A 501 -4.97 -10.52 -28.69
C PHE A 501 -4.85 -11.41 -27.45
N THR A 502 -4.02 -12.45 -27.50
CA THR A 502 -3.76 -13.33 -26.35
C THR A 502 -3.07 -12.58 -25.21
N HIS A 503 -2.14 -11.69 -25.53
CA HIS A 503 -1.50 -10.81 -24.56
C HIS A 503 -2.53 -9.90 -23.88
N LEU A 504 -3.35 -9.18 -24.65
CA LEU A 504 -4.41 -8.35 -24.10
C LEU A 504 -5.34 -9.18 -23.21
N LYS A 505 -5.80 -10.34 -23.67
CA LYS A 505 -6.69 -11.23 -22.91
C LYS A 505 -6.12 -11.58 -21.52
N ARG A 506 -4.82 -11.89 -21.42
CA ARG A 506 -4.16 -12.13 -20.11
C ARG A 506 -4.22 -10.92 -19.20
N ILE A 507 -4.07 -9.71 -19.73
CA ILE A 507 -4.19 -8.46 -18.95
C ILE A 507 -5.61 -8.33 -18.37
N TYR A 508 -6.66 -8.60 -19.16
CA TYR A 508 -8.03 -8.59 -18.64
C TYR A 508 -8.24 -9.64 -17.55
N GLU A 509 -7.71 -10.86 -17.72
CA GLU A 509 -7.89 -11.98 -16.78
C GLU A 509 -7.13 -11.80 -15.45
N GLN A 510 -5.98 -11.12 -15.45
CA GLN A 510 -5.18 -10.89 -14.25
C GLN A 510 -5.74 -9.80 -13.33
N SER A 511 -6.53 -8.88 -13.89
CA SER A 511 -7.25 -7.87 -13.13
C SER A 511 -8.46 -8.51 -12.42
N GLY A 512 -8.51 -8.45 -11.08
CA GLY A 512 -9.62 -9.05 -10.31
C GLY A 512 -11.03 -8.53 -10.61
N GLU A 513 -11.17 -7.53 -11.50
CA GLU A 513 -12.43 -6.93 -11.95
C GLU A 513 -12.67 -7.01 -13.48
N GLY A 514 -11.80 -7.69 -14.25
CA GLY A 514 -11.89 -7.72 -15.72
C GLY A 514 -11.67 -6.35 -16.38
N MET A 515 -10.83 -5.51 -15.78
CA MET A 515 -10.45 -4.17 -16.20
C MET A 515 -8.99 -4.08 -16.63
N VAL A 516 -8.72 -3.39 -17.73
CA VAL A 516 -7.32 -3.08 -18.10
C VAL A 516 -6.77 -1.94 -17.24
N TYR A 517 -5.71 -2.22 -16.48
CA TYR A 517 -4.95 -1.19 -15.78
C TYR A 517 -3.89 -0.56 -16.68
N ILE A 518 -3.79 0.77 -16.67
CA ILE A 518 -2.85 1.52 -17.52
C ILE A 518 -1.39 1.06 -17.32
N ASN A 519 -1.00 0.77 -16.08
CA ASN A 519 0.37 0.36 -15.76
C ASN A 519 0.71 -1.03 -16.33
N GLU A 520 -0.25 -1.95 -16.36
CA GLU A 520 -0.06 -3.28 -16.94
C GLU A 520 0.11 -3.17 -18.46
N LEU A 521 -0.69 -2.31 -19.09
CA LEU A 521 -0.58 -2.05 -20.53
C LEU A 521 0.74 -1.35 -20.90
N LEU A 522 1.21 -0.40 -20.08
CA LEU A 522 2.51 0.25 -20.29
C LEU A 522 3.69 -0.71 -20.13
N ALA A 523 3.54 -1.74 -19.28
CA ALA A 523 4.53 -2.80 -19.09
C ALA A 523 4.47 -3.87 -20.19
N SER A 524 3.54 -3.78 -21.15
CA SER A 524 3.45 -4.71 -22.26
C SER A 524 4.70 -4.65 -23.13
N SER A 525 5.31 -5.82 -23.33
CA SER A 525 6.36 -6.03 -24.30
C SER A 525 5.79 -6.09 -25.71
N ILE A 526 6.31 -5.28 -26.64
CA ILE A 526 5.87 -5.19 -28.03
C ILE A 526 6.97 -5.77 -28.93
N PRO A 527 6.68 -6.85 -29.68
CA PRO A 527 7.68 -7.45 -30.57
C PRO A 527 8.08 -6.46 -31.69
N PRO A 528 9.38 -6.16 -31.89
CA PRO A 528 9.84 -5.14 -32.84
C PRO A 528 9.37 -5.34 -34.28
N ARG A 529 9.14 -6.60 -34.71
CA ARG A 529 8.65 -6.93 -36.06
C ARG A 529 7.37 -6.17 -36.44
N TYR A 530 6.47 -5.95 -35.48
CA TYR A 530 5.22 -5.21 -35.73
C TYR A 530 5.46 -3.72 -35.96
N LEU A 531 6.55 -3.17 -35.45
CA LEU A 531 6.93 -1.77 -35.65
C LEU A 531 7.65 -1.56 -36.99
N LEU A 532 8.34 -2.59 -37.49
CA LEU A 532 9.03 -2.57 -38.78
C LEU A 532 8.07 -2.84 -39.94
N GLU A 533 7.21 -3.85 -39.80
CA GLU A 533 6.30 -4.34 -40.85
C GLU A 533 4.88 -3.76 -40.76
N GLY A 534 4.60 -2.92 -39.76
CA GLY A 534 3.23 -2.48 -39.43
C GLY A 534 2.50 -1.83 -40.61
N LYS A 535 3.21 -1.07 -41.45
CA LYS A 535 2.62 -0.41 -42.62
C LYS A 535 2.15 -1.41 -43.68
N GLU A 536 2.97 -2.40 -44.02
CA GLU A 536 2.65 -3.43 -45.02
C GLU A 536 1.49 -4.29 -44.52
N ARG A 537 1.55 -4.72 -43.25
CA ARG A 537 0.46 -5.46 -42.61
C ARG A 537 -0.85 -4.68 -42.59
N MET A 538 -0.80 -3.37 -42.32
CA MET A 538 -2.01 -2.54 -42.32
C MET A 538 -2.61 -2.41 -43.73
N GLN A 539 -1.79 -2.33 -44.78
CA GLN A 539 -2.28 -2.31 -46.16
C GLN A 539 -3.01 -3.61 -46.52
N GLU A 540 -2.47 -4.75 -46.10
CA GLU A 540 -3.12 -6.06 -46.27
C GLU A 540 -4.44 -6.13 -45.49
N ILE A 541 -4.46 -5.67 -44.23
CA ILE A 541 -5.67 -5.59 -43.41
C ILE A 541 -6.75 -4.72 -44.09
N GLU A 542 -6.40 -3.55 -44.64
CA GLU A 542 -7.35 -2.69 -45.35
C GLU A 542 -7.85 -3.33 -46.66
N SER A 543 -7.00 -4.04 -47.40
CA SER A 543 -7.42 -4.76 -48.61
C SER A 543 -8.47 -5.82 -48.27
N LEU A 544 -8.18 -6.65 -47.26
CA LEU A 544 -9.09 -7.70 -46.79
C LEU A 544 -10.38 -7.12 -46.19
N LYS A 545 -10.30 -5.95 -45.55
CA LYS A 545 -11.47 -5.24 -45.05
C LYS A 545 -12.43 -4.86 -46.18
N HIS A 546 -11.92 -4.34 -47.29
CA HIS A 546 -12.76 -4.00 -48.44
C HIS A 546 -13.47 -5.22 -49.04
N GLU A 547 -12.76 -6.35 -49.12
CA GLU A 547 -13.36 -7.61 -49.55
C GLU A 547 -14.45 -8.08 -48.57
N PHE A 548 -14.17 -8.00 -47.26
CA PHE A 548 -15.13 -8.33 -46.21
C PHE A 548 -16.40 -7.47 -46.27
N GLU A 549 -16.26 -6.15 -46.39
CA GLU A 549 -17.40 -5.22 -46.51
C GLU A 549 -18.23 -5.48 -47.78
N SER A 550 -17.58 -5.84 -48.89
CA SER A 550 -18.26 -6.23 -50.14
C SER A 550 -19.08 -7.51 -49.95
N LEU A 551 -18.53 -8.52 -49.28
CA LEU A 551 -19.23 -9.76 -48.96
C LEU A 551 -20.40 -9.52 -47.98
N GLU A 552 -20.20 -8.69 -46.97
CA GLU A 552 -21.25 -8.32 -46.02
C GLU A 552 -22.43 -7.63 -46.73
N THR A 553 -22.16 -6.74 -47.68
CA THR A 553 -23.18 -6.06 -48.49
C THR A 553 -23.97 -7.08 -49.31
N LYS A 554 -23.29 -7.99 -50.02
CA LYS A 554 -23.96 -9.05 -50.80
C LYS A 554 -24.82 -9.97 -49.92
N LEU A 555 -24.36 -10.30 -48.72
CA LEU A 555 -25.12 -11.07 -47.73
C LEU A 555 -26.35 -10.33 -47.22
N GLN A 556 -26.27 -9.01 -47.04
CA GLN A 556 -27.41 -8.19 -46.66
C GLN A 556 -28.44 -8.09 -47.78
N ASP A 557 -28.00 -7.94 -49.04
CA ASP A 557 -28.89 -7.90 -50.20
C ASP A 557 -29.68 -9.22 -50.32
N LEU A 558 -29.02 -10.37 -50.13
CA LEU A 558 -29.68 -11.68 -50.10
C LEU A 558 -30.68 -11.87 -48.96
N LYS A 559 -30.54 -11.13 -47.86
CA LYS A 559 -31.53 -11.16 -46.75
C LYS A 559 -32.75 -10.28 -47.03
N GLN A 560 -32.68 -9.39 -48.01
CA GLN A 560 -33.75 -8.46 -48.38
C GLN A 560 -34.58 -8.96 -49.57
N THR A 561 -34.03 -9.87 -50.39
CA THR A 561 -34.79 -10.78 -51.25
C THR A 561 -35.40 -11.93 -50.45
#